data_AF-A0A0B3B2M1-F1
#
_entry.id   AF-A0A0B3B2M1-F1
#
_cell.length_a   1.000
_cell.length_b   1.000
_cell.length_c   1.000
_cell.angle_alpha   90.00
_cell.angle_beta   90.00
_cell.angle_gamma   90.00
#
_symmetry.space_group_name_H-M   'P 1'
#
loop_
_entity.id
_entity.type
_entity.pdbx_description
1 polymer ?
#
loop_
_entity_poly.entity_id
_entity_poly.type
_entity_poly.pdbx_seq_one_letter_code
_entity_poly.pdbx_strand_id
1 'polypeptide(L)'
;MDEEQIYRNLTEEYKILDQSILDSYPGKLSDNQLGYFYQGLALLHMNNAKQFYLDANSATTLDSPLAEELSDAFGIQAGAHHVLAKIYREESKKLGITNDSRINEKESELVKAILTQHPMWKFNDEF
;
A
#
# COMPACT_ATOMS: atom_id res chain seq x y z
N MET A 1 17.68 18.38 2.99
CA MET A 1 17.20 17.21 2.24
C MET A 1 16.01 17.71 1.45
N ASP A 2 15.99 17.54 0.13
CA ASP A 2 14.83 17.97 -0.66
C ASP A 2 13.64 17.02 -0.40
N GLU A 3 12.41 17.54 -0.54
CA GLU A 3 11.17 16.77 -0.34
C GLU A 3 11.07 15.59 -1.31
N GLU A 4 11.64 15.74 -2.51
CA GLU A 4 11.67 14.69 -3.53
C GLU A 4 12.49 13.47 -3.07
N GLN A 5 13.60 13.67 -2.37
CA GLN A 5 14.45 12.62 -1.83
C GLN A 5 13.78 11.93 -0.65
N ILE A 6 13.09 12.67 0.22
CA ILE A 6 12.30 12.09 1.32
C ILE A 6 11.22 11.18 0.74
N TYR A 7 10.48 11.68 -0.26
CA TYR A 7 9.45 10.95 -0.97
C TYR A 7 9.97 9.66 -1.61
N ARG A 8 11.12 9.72 -2.31
CA ARG A 8 11.76 8.57 -2.94
C ARG A 8 12.21 7.55 -1.90
N ASN A 9 12.85 7.99 -0.82
CA ASN A 9 13.29 7.11 0.26
C ASN A 9 12.12 6.37 0.89
N LEU A 10 11.04 7.10 1.21
CA LEU A 10 9.85 6.52 1.81
C LEU A 10 9.18 5.48 0.90
N THR A 11 9.11 5.78 -0.41
CA THR A 11 8.59 4.83 -1.40
C THR A 11 9.39 3.53 -1.40
N GLU A 12 10.72 3.60 -1.34
CA GLU A 12 11.59 2.42 -1.30
C GLU A 12 11.52 1.67 0.03
N GLU A 13 11.42 2.37 1.16
CA GLU A 13 11.24 1.76 2.48
C GLU A 13 9.96 0.90 2.54
N TYR A 14 8.85 1.42 2.00
CA TYR A 14 7.62 0.64 1.90
C TYR A 14 7.78 -0.57 0.97
N LYS A 15 8.41 -0.44 -0.20
CA LYS A 15 8.65 -1.61 -1.07
C LYS A 15 9.44 -2.70 -0.36
N ILE A 16 10.45 -2.31 0.42
CA ILE A 16 11.27 -3.26 1.20
C ILE A 16 10.38 -3.97 2.22
N LEU A 17 9.51 -3.24 2.92
CA LEU A 17 8.53 -3.81 3.84
C LEU A 17 7.57 -4.76 3.12
N ASP A 18 6.98 -4.34 1.99
CA ASP A 18 6.05 -5.13 1.20
C ASP A 18 6.68 -6.45 0.74
N GLN A 19 7.94 -6.40 0.29
CA GLN A 19 8.72 -7.58 -0.08
C GLN A 19 9.00 -8.47 1.13
N SER A 20 9.31 -7.89 2.29
CA SER A 20 9.54 -8.67 3.52
C SER A 20 8.30 -9.46 3.97
N ILE A 21 7.09 -8.92 3.74
CA ILE A 21 5.84 -9.64 4.00
C ILE A 21 5.71 -10.84 3.07
N LEU A 22 6.02 -10.68 1.78
CA LEU A 22 6.03 -11.80 0.84
C LEU A 22 7.09 -12.84 1.20
N ASP A 23 8.30 -12.42 1.57
CA ASP A 23 9.42 -13.30 1.92
C ASP A 23 9.21 -14.04 3.24
N SER A 24 8.38 -13.49 4.14
CA SER A 24 8.01 -14.15 5.40
C SER A 24 7.11 -15.38 5.18
N TYR A 25 6.46 -15.47 4.02
CA TYR A 25 5.66 -16.64 3.67
C TYR A 25 6.58 -17.81 3.27
N PRO A 26 6.52 -18.96 3.97
CA PRO A 26 7.46 -20.07 3.77
C PRO A 26 7.24 -20.84 2.45
N GLY A 27 6.16 -20.56 1.72
CA GLY A 27 5.83 -21.21 0.45
C GLY A 27 6.13 -20.32 -0.76
N LYS A 28 5.97 -20.89 -1.96
CA LYS A 28 6.00 -20.13 -3.21
C LYS A 28 4.57 -19.89 -3.69
N LEU A 29 4.22 -18.63 -3.93
CA LEU A 29 2.95 -18.30 -4.59
C LEU A 29 3.00 -18.71 -6.06
N SER A 30 1.90 -19.26 -6.57
CA SER A 30 1.66 -19.36 -8.01
C SER A 30 1.53 -17.97 -8.63
N ASP A 31 1.67 -17.85 -9.95
CA ASP A 31 1.55 -16.57 -10.65
C ASP A 31 0.19 -15.90 -10.39
N ASN A 32 -0.90 -16.67 -10.31
CA ASN A 32 -2.22 -16.15 -9.94
C ASN A 32 -2.23 -15.59 -8.52
N GLN A 33 -1.73 -16.35 -7.54
CA GLN A 33 -1.66 -15.90 -6.14
C GLN A 33 -0.76 -14.68 -5.97
N LEU A 34 0.36 -14.62 -6.70
CA LEU A 34 1.25 -13.46 -6.71
C LEU A 34 0.58 -12.23 -7.32
N GLY A 35 -0.19 -12.41 -8.39
CA GLY A 35 -1.00 -11.34 -8.98
C GLY A 35 -2.03 -10.79 -7.98
N TYR A 36 -2.74 -11.67 -7.28
CA TYR A 36 -3.66 -11.25 -6.22
C TYR A 36 -2.96 -10.63 -5.02
N PHE A 37 -1.75 -11.07 -4.70
CA PHE A 37 -0.95 -10.43 -3.65
C PHE A 37 -0.58 -9.00 -4.03
N TYR A 38 -0.18 -8.73 -5.28
CA TYR A 38 0.04 -7.36 -5.76
C TYR A 38 -1.24 -6.55 -5.82
N GLN A 39 -2.38 -7.12 -6.23
CA GLN A 39 -3.67 -6.45 -6.13
C GLN A 39 -4.01 -6.09 -4.67
N GLY A 40 -3.69 -7.02 -3.77
CA GLY A 40 -3.60 -6.89 -2.32
C GLY A 40 -2.94 -5.62 -1.84
N LEU A 41 -1.64 -5.54 -2.11
CA LEU A 41 -0.81 -4.39 -1.78
C LEU A 41 -1.35 -3.11 -2.42
N ALA A 42 -1.80 -3.17 -3.68
CA ALA A 42 -2.34 -2.00 -4.35
C ALA A 42 -3.56 -1.40 -3.62
N LEU A 43 -4.48 -2.24 -3.16
CA LEU A 43 -5.63 -1.81 -2.37
C LEU A 43 -5.20 -1.28 -1.00
N LEU A 44 -4.32 -2.01 -0.33
CA LEU A 44 -3.71 -1.62 0.95
C LEU A 44 -3.10 -0.22 0.88
N HIS A 45 -2.22 0.05 -0.08
CA HIS A 45 -1.60 1.38 -0.20
C HIS A 45 -2.58 2.44 -0.66
N MET A 46 -3.57 2.11 -1.50
CA MET A 46 -4.60 3.08 -1.88
C MET A 46 -5.42 3.55 -0.67
N ASN A 47 -5.78 2.62 0.22
CA ASN A 47 -6.53 2.94 1.44
C ASN A 47 -5.68 3.75 2.43
N ASN A 48 -4.40 3.41 2.61
CA ASN A 48 -3.47 4.21 3.41
C ASN A 48 -3.25 5.60 2.81
N ALA A 49 -3.08 5.73 1.49
CA ALA A 49 -2.96 7.03 0.82
C ALA A 49 -4.18 7.91 1.09
N LYS A 50 -5.38 7.34 0.99
CA LYS A 50 -6.63 8.03 1.30
C LYS A 50 -6.65 8.53 2.74
N GLN A 51 -6.26 7.69 3.70
CA GLN A 51 -6.21 8.08 5.11
C GLN A 51 -5.21 9.21 5.34
N PHE A 52 -3.99 9.10 4.81
CA PHE A 52 -3.00 10.17 4.96
C PHE A 52 -3.41 11.48 4.27
N TYR A 53 -4.13 11.45 3.16
CA TYR A 53 -4.72 12.67 2.59
C TYR A 53 -5.75 13.31 3.52
N LEU A 54 -6.57 12.52 4.21
CA LEU A 54 -7.51 13.02 5.21
C LEU A 54 -6.78 13.61 6.43
N ASP A 55 -5.72 12.96 6.87
CA ASP A 55 -4.89 13.44 7.99
C ASP A 55 -4.16 14.74 7.64
N ALA A 56 -3.62 14.85 6.41
CA ALA A 56 -3.01 16.08 5.90
C ALA A 56 -4.01 17.24 5.90
N ASN A 57 -5.20 17.03 5.33
CA ASN A 57 -6.25 18.04 5.32
C ASN A 57 -6.67 18.44 6.75
N SER A 58 -6.77 17.47 7.65
CA SER A 58 -7.15 17.71 9.04
C SER A 58 -6.08 18.50 9.80
N ALA A 59 -4.79 18.28 9.52
CA ALA A 59 -3.69 19.03 10.12
C ALA A 59 -3.78 20.53 9.84
N THR A 60 -4.24 20.93 8.64
CA THR A 60 -4.43 22.35 8.28
C THR A 60 -5.49 23.07 9.13
N THR A 61 -6.33 22.32 9.84
CA THR A 61 -7.37 22.87 10.73
C THR A 61 -6.88 23.09 12.16
N LEU A 62 -5.66 22.65 12.49
CA LEU A 62 -5.07 22.82 13.80
C LEU A 62 -4.58 24.26 13.98
N ASP A 63 -4.97 24.89 15.10
CA ASP A 63 -4.36 26.15 15.55
C ASP A 63 -3.02 25.85 16.23
N SER A 64 -2.02 25.48 15.43
CA SER A 64 -0.71 25.05 15.89
C SER A 64 0.39 25.54 14.94
N PRO A 65 1.56 25.96 15.45
CA PRO A 65 2.70 26.32 14.61
C PRO A 65 3.26 25.13 13.81
N LEU A 66 2.87 23.89 14.13
CA LEU A 66 3.29 22.67 13.43
C LEU A 66 2.28 22.20 12.36
N ALA A 67 1.17 22.92 12.14
CA ALA A 67 0.09 22.48 11.26
C ALA A 67 0.56 22.25 9.81
N GLU A 68 1.38 23.16 9.28
CA GLU A 68 1.94 23.07 7.93
C GLU A 68 2.91 21.88 7.80
N GLU A 69 3.86 21.75 8.74
CA GLU A 69 4.81 20.63 8.77
C GLU A 69 4.11 19.26 8.84
N LEU A 70 3.04 19.15 9.65
CA LEU A 70 2.24 17.93 9.74
C LEU A 70 1.47 17.64 8.44
N SER A 71 0.86 18.67 7.85
CA SER A 71 0.17 18.57 6.57
C SER A 71 1.11 18.06 5.47
N ASP A 72 2.31 18.61 5.39
CA ASP A 72 3.31 18.22 4.39
C ASP A 72 3.82 16.80 4.64
N ALA A 73 4.12 16.45 5.89
CA ALA A 73 4.56 15.10 6.25
C ALA A 73 3.51 14.04 5.86
N PHE A 74 2.23 14.28 6.16
CA PHE A 74 1.15 13.39 5.74
C PHE A 74 0.94 13.40 4.21
N GLY A 75 1.10 14.55 3.55
CA GLY A 75 1.04 14.65 2.09
C GLY A 75 2.11 13.81 1.38
N ILE A 76 3.35 13.81 1.90
CA ILE A 76 4.44 12.98 1.40
C ILE A 76 4.12 11.49 1.58
N GLN A 77 3.60 11.10 2.74
CA GLN A 77 3.17 9.72 3.02
C GLN A 77 2.07 9.28 2.05
N ALA A 78 1.04 10.13 1.87
CA ALA A 78 -0.06 9.87 0.96
C ALA A 78 0.42 9.65 -0.49
N GLY A 79 1.34 10.49 -0.96
CA GLY A 79 1.89 10.37 -2.30
C GLY A 79 2.70 9.08 -2.50
N ALA A 80 3.57 8.72 -1.54
CA ALA A 80 4.39 7.51 -1.62
C ALA A 80 3.51 6.26 -1.74
N HIS A 81 2.50 6.16 -0.88
CA HIS A 81 1.48 5.11 -0.95
C HIS A 81 0.72 5.10 -2.29
N HIS A 82 0.33 6.27 -2.80
CA HIS A 82 -0.37 6.35 -4.09
C HIS A 82 0.49 5.82 -5.25
N VAL A 83 1.79 6.12 -5.27
CA VAL A 83 2.70 5.58 -6.30
C VAL A 83 2.84 4.07 -6.20
N LEU A 84 2.98 3.52 -4.99
CA LEU A 84 3.02 2.06 -4.80
C LEU A 84 1.74 1.38 -5.26
N ALA A 85 0.59 1.97 -4.96
CA ALA A 85 -0.69 1.46 -5.43
C ALA A 85 -0.74 1.36 -6.97
N LYS A 86 -0.15 2.33 -7.68
CA LYS A 86 -0.03 2.27 -9.16
C LYS A 86 0.93 1.18 -9.60
N ILE A 87 2.12 1.09 -8.99
CA ILE A 87 3.12 0.08 -9.33
C ILE A 87 2.52 -1.32 -9.18
N TYR A 88 1.92 -1.64 -8.04
CA TYR A 88 1.37 -2.96 -7.78
C TYR A 88 0.15 -3.30 -8.63
N ARG A 89 -0.65 -2.32 -9.05
CA ARG A 89 -1.69 -2.55 -10.08
C ARG A 89 -1.08 -3.00 -11.40
N GLU A 90 0.02 -2.41 -11.83
CA GLU A 90 0.69 -2.82 -13.06
C GLU A 90 1.36 -4.19 -12.92
N GLU A 91 1.96 -4.50 -11.77
CA GLU A 91 2.50 -5.85 -11.52
C GLU A 91 1.40 -6.92 -11.52
N SER A 92 0.26 -6.66 -10.87
CA SER A 92 -0.93 -7.52 -10.92
C SER A 92 -1.41 -7.77 -12.36
N LYS A 93 -1.49 -6.71 -13.17
CA LYS A 93 -1.92 -6.82 -14.59
C LYS A 93 -0.96 -7.65 -15.44
N LYS A 94 0.35 -7.53 -15.21
CA LYS A 94 1.36 -8.35 -15.92
C LYS A 94 1.16 -9.85 -15.67
N LEU A 95 0.61 -10.22 -14.52
CA LEU A 95 0.26 -11.59 -14.15
C LEU A 95 -1.17 -11.99 -14.56
N GLY A 96 -1.86 -11.17 -15.34
CA GLY A 96 -3.21 -11.46 -15.86
C GLY A 96 -4.34 -11.19 -14.87
N ILE A 97 -4.04 -10.65 -13.69
CA ILE A 97 -5.04 -10.27 -12.70
C ILE A 97 -5.51 -8.85 -13.00
N THR A 98 -6.67 -8.76 -13.65
CA THR A 98 -7.41 -7.51 -13.87
C THR A 98 -8.61 -7.44 -12.93
N ASN A 99 -9.19 -6.25 -12.76
CA ASN A 99 -10.32 -5.99 -11.86
C ASN A 99 -11.54 -6.93 -12.05
N ASP A 100 -11.63 -7.65 -13.18
CA ASP A 100 -12.74 -8.56 -13.53
C ASP A 100 -12.45 -10.05 -13.26
N SER A 101 -11.27 -10.40 -12.75
CA SER A 101 -10.93 -11.80 -12.47
C SER A 101 -11.65 -12.30 -11.21
N ARG A 102 -12.62 -13.22 -11.40
CA ARG A 102 -13.30 -13.92 -10.30
C ARG A 102 -12.27 -14.81 -9.61
N ILE A 103 -11.79 -14.35 -8.46
CA ILE A 103 -10.84 -15.09 -7.63
C ILE A 103 -11.48 -16.41 -7.20
N ASN A 104 -10.72 -17.51 -7.26
CA ASN A 104 -11.08 -18.71 -6.53
C ASN A 104 -10.90 -18.42 -5.03
N GLU A 105 -11.96 -18.59 -4.23
CA GLU A 105 -11.98 -18.28 -2.79
C GLU A 105 -10.73 -18.81 -2.05
N LYS A 106 -10.23 -20.00 -2.40
CA LYS A 106 -9.03 -20.58 -1.75
C LYS A 106 -7.72 -19.84 -2.05
N GLU A 107 -7.56 -19.30 -3.26
CA GLU A 107 -6.37 -18.50 -3.61
C GLU A 107 -6.43 -17.13 -2.94
N SER A 108 -7.64 -16.58 -2.78
CA SER A 108 -7.89 -15.34 -2.03
C SER A 108 -7.55 -15.49 -0.54
N GLU A 109 -7.96 -16.61 0.08
CA GLU A 109 -7.74 -16.84 1.52
C GLU A 109 -6.26 -16.86 1.91
N LEU A 110 -5.42 -17.57 1.14
CA LEU A 110 -3.98 -17.61 1.40
C LEU A 110 -3.36 -16.21 1.25
N VAL A 111 -3.67 -15.53 0.16
CA VAL A 111 -3.15 -14.18 -0.13
C VAL A 111 -3.57 -13.20 0.96
N LYS A 112 -4.83 -13.26 1.39
CA LYS A 112 -5.36 -12.47 2.50
C LYS A 112 -4.62 -12.77 3.80
N ALA A 113 -4.38 -14.04 4.12
CA ALA A 113 -3.63 -14.42 5.32
C ALA A 113 -2.19 -13.88 5.32
N ILE A 114 -1.54 -13.78 4.16
CA ILE A 114 -0.22 -13.15 4.04
C ILE A 114 -0.35 -11.62 4.23
N LEU A 115 -1.26 -10.97 3.51
CA LEU A 115 -1.42 -9.51 3.56
C LEU A 115 -1.88 -8.99 4.93
N THR A 116 -2.65 -9.76 5.70
CA THR A 116 -3.07 -9.37 7.05
C THR A 116 -1.91 -9.26 8.05
N GLN A 117 -0.75 -9.82 7.72
CA GLN A 117 0.47 -9.64 8.51
C GLN A 117 1.14 -8.28 8.26
N HIS A 118 0.68 -7.54 7.25
CA HIS A 118 1.21 -6.23 6.92
C HIS A 118 0.91 -5.23 8.06
N PRO A 119 1.90 -4.50 8.61
CA PRO A 119 1.67 -3.60 9.75
C PRO A 119 0.71 -2.44 9.44
N MET A 120 0.57 -2.11 8.15
CA MET A 120 -0.34 -1.08 7.62
C MET A 120 -1.73 -1.60 7.24
N TRP A 121 -2.05 -2.86 7.56
CA TRP A 121 -3.34 -3.49 7.24
C TRP A 121 -4.53 -2.85 7.95
N LYS A 122 -4.29 -2.09 9.03
CA LYS A 122 -5.27 -1.54 9.99
C LYS A 122 -6.45 -0.73 9.40
N PHE A 123 -6.38 -0.32 8.14
CA PHE A 123 -7.40 0.49 7.46
C PHE A 123 -8.11 -0.25 6.30
N ASN A 124 -8.02 -1.58 6.24
CA ASN A 124 -8.52 -2.40 5.13
C ASN A 124 -9.64 -3.36 5.57
N ASP A 125 -10.65 -2.85 6.25
CA ASP A 125 -11.83 -3.63 6.65
C ASP A 125 -12.67 -4.14 5.46
N GLU A 126 -12.36 -3.72 4.22
CA GLU A 126 -13.09 -4.07 2.99
C GLU A 126 -12.45 -5.20 2.15
N PHE A 127 -11.53 -5.99 2.72
CA PHE A 127 -10.96 -7.18 2.06
C PHE A 127 -11.76 -8.46 2.29
#